data_AF-A0A1S3GZY9-F1
#
_entry.id   AF-A0A1S3GZY9-F1
#
_cell.length_a   1.000
_cell.length_b   1.000
_cell.length_c   1.000
_cell.angle_alpha   90.00
_cell.angle_beta   90.00
_cell.angle_gamma   90.00
#
_symmetry.space_group_name_H-M   'P 1'
#
loop_
_entity.id
_entity.type
_entity.pdbx_description
1 polymer ?
#
loop_
_entity_poly.entity_id
_entity_poly.type
_entity_poly.pdbx_seq_one_letter_code
_entity_poly.pdbx_strand_id
1 'polypeptide(L)'
;MAFFGLTEMGYQDTIREKVVNPTFNPQYDPMDKLPPIVDREKLPRPSIIPINQVSAYGAGPQGSYVEYTRQRTKHIRNPKGPLAIYRDKTITSHDYGWWNKDAPLKQKEPWTHVKRHVFVNSEMTRFVNEMSLTNREFSLF
;
A
#
# COMPACT_ATOMS: atom_id res chain seq x y z
N MET A 1 -6.99 -6.98 -35.69
CA MET A 1 -5.69 -7.30 -35.05
C MET A 1 -5.23 -6.06 -34.31
N ALA A 2 -5.18 -6.07 -32.98
CA ALA A 2 -4.68 -4.94 -32.19
C ALA A 2 -3.22 -5.25 -31.80
N PHE A 3 -2.26 -4.65 -32.50
CA PHE A 3 -0.85 -5.02 -32.39
C PHE A 3 -0.11 -4.33 -31.22
N PHE A 4 -0.76 -3.42 -30.49
CA PHE A 4 -0.15 -2.64 -29.39
C PHE A 4 -1.15 -2.24 -28.29
N GLY A 5 -2.19 -3.03 -28.03
CA GLY A 5 -3.25 -2.66 -27.07
C GLY A 5 -4.13 -1.48 -27.51
N LEU A 6 -3.86 -0.92 -28.70
CA LEU A 6 -4.65 0.09 -29.38
C LEU A 6 -5.72 -0.61 -30.22
N THR A 7 -6.98 -0.39 -29.86
CA THR A 7 -8.14 -0.71 -30.69
C THR A 7 -8.72 0.55 -31.32
N GLU A 8 -9.60 0.38 -32.30
CA GLU A 8 -10.38 1.49 -32.86
C GLU A 8 -11.22 2.23 -31.79
N MET A 9 -11.45 1.60 -30.63
CA MET A 9 -12.11 2.18 -29.46
C MET A 9 -11.13 2.78 -28.44
N GLY A 10 -9.84 2.84 -28.77
CA GLY A 10 -8.78 3.36 -27.92
C GLY A 10 -8.01 2.28 -27.15
N TYR A 11 -7.38 2.71 -26.06
CA TYR A 11 -6.47 1.92 -25.26
C TYR A 11 -7.23 0.96 -24.34
N GLN A 12 -6.95 -0.35 -24.44
CA GLN A 12 -7.78 -1.34 -23.75
C GLN A 12 -7.42 -1.56 -22.27
N ASP A 13 -6.15 -1.43 -21.86
CA ASP A 13 -5.70 -1.90 -20.52
C ASP A 13 -4.70 -0.98 -19.79
N THR A 14 -5.08 0.29 -19.56
CA THR A 14 -4.19 1.39 -19.09
C THR A 14 -3.46 1.12 -17.78
N ILE A 15 -4.04 0.31 -16.91
CA ILE A 15 -3.46 -0.01 -15.60
C ILE A 15 -2.37 -1.06 -15.75
N ARG A 16 -2.61 -2.11 -16.55
CA ARG A 16 -1.73 -3.28 -16.67
C ARG A 16 -0.40 -2.92 -17.31
N GLU A 17 -0.40 -2.13 -18.37
CA GLU A 17 0.84 -1.73 -19.05
C GLU A 17 1.75 -0.88 -18.17
N LYS A 18 1.17 -0.17 -17.20
CA LYS A 18 1.91 0.61 -16.20
C LYS A 18 2.40 -0.24 -15.04
N VAL A 19 2.07 -1.53 -14.92
CA VAL A 19 2.61 -2.43 -13.87
C VAL A 19 4.05 -2.81 -14.22
N VAL A 20 4.95 -2.85 -13.23
CA VAL A 20 6.36 -3.20 -13.45
C VAL A 20 6.50 -4.62 -14.01
N ASN A 21 5.88 -5.59 -13.32
CA ASN A 21 5.86 -7.00 -13.65
C ASN A 21 4.40 -7.47 -13.79
N PRO A 22 3.75 -7.24 -14.95
CA PRO A 22 2.37 -7.66 -15.15
C PRO A 22 2.28 -9.20 -15.11
N THR A 23 1.28 -9.72 -14.43
CA THR A 23 0.94 -11.14 -14.49
C THR A 23 0.35 -11.49 -15.86
N PHE A 24 0.49 -12.76 -16.26
CA PHE A 24 -0.10 -13.30 -17.48
C PHE A 24 -1.60 -13.02 -17.54
N ASN A 25 -2.10 -12.57 -18.69
CA ASN A 25 -3.53 -12.38 -18.94
C ASN A 25 -3.89 -13.19 -20.20
N PRO A 26 -4.80 -14.18 -20.08
CA PRO A 26 -5.19 -15.02 -21.21
C PRO A 26 -5.82 -14.24 -22.37
N GLN A 27 -6.25 -13.00 -22.15
CA GLN A 27 -6.86 -12.15 -23.19
C GLN A 27 -5.83 -11.51 -24.15
N TYR A 28 -4.55 -11.40 -23.77
CA TYR A 28 -3.51 -10.71 -24.55
C TYR A 28 -2.29 -11.57 -24.88
N ASP A 29 -2.07 -12.65 -24.13
CA ASP A 29 -0.99 -13.60 -24.40
C ASP A 29 -1.60 -14.87 -25.04
N PRO A 30 -1.56 -15.02 -26.38
CA PRO A 30 -2.09 -16.20 -27.05
C PRO A 30 -1.16 -17.39 -26.78
N MET A 31 -1.48 -18.15 -25.73
CA MET A 31 -1.00 -19.49 -25.48
C MET A 31 -2.17 -20.29 -24.89
N ASP A 32 -2.40 -21.49 -25.42
CA ASP A 32 -3.50 -22.44 -25.11
C ASP A 32 -3.55 -22.95 -23.66
N LYS A 33 -3.02 -22.20 -22.70
CA LYS A 33 -2.89 -22.60 -21.32
C LYS A 33 -3.62 -21.59 -20.46
N LEU A 34 -4.85 -21.96 -20.09
CA LEU A 34 -5.52 -21.38 -18.93
C LEU A 34 -4.50 -21.27 -17.79
N PRO A 35 -4.54 -20.18 -16.99
CA PRO A 35 -3.70 -20.11 -15.80
C PRO A 35 -3.91 -21.40 -15.00
N PRO A 36 -2.82 -22.05 -14.54
CA PRO A 36 -2.95 -23.33 -13.87
C PRO A 36 -3.87 -23.15 -12.66
N ILE A 37 -4.91 -23.99 -12.58
CA ILE A 37 -5.78 -24.03 -11.41
C ILE A 37 -4.87 -24.39 -10.23
N VAL A 38 -4.63 -23.42 -9.37
CA VAL A 38 -3.84 -23.66 -8.16
C VAL A 38 -4.74 -24.41 -7.19
N ASP A 39 -4.36 -25.64 -6.85
CA ASP A 39 -5.06 -26.44 -5.85
C ASP A 39 -5.24 -25.61 -4.58
N ARG A 40 -6.43 -25.66 -3.98
CA ARG A 40 -6.76 -24.88 -2.79
C ARG A 40 -5.79 -25.11 -1.63
N GLU A 41 -5.17 -26.29 -1.57
CA GLU A 41 -4.17 -26.67 -0.59
C GLU A 41 -2.81 -25.96 -0.77
N LYS A 42 -2.50 -25.52 -1.99
CA LYS A 42 -1.29 -24.73 -2.31
C LYS A 42 -1.46 -23.24 -1.98
N LEU A 43 -2.69 -22.79 -1.74
CA LEU A 43 -2.94 -21.42 -1.30
C LEU A 43 -2.46 -21.25 0.15
N PRO A 44 -1.82 -20.12 0.49
CA PRO A 44 -1.33 -19.88 1.84
C PRO A 44 -2.49 -19.91 2.84
N ARG A 45 -2.31 -20.63 3.96
CA ARG A 45 -3.31 -20.69 5.04
C ARG A 45 -3.55 -19.27 5.57
N PRO A 46 -4.81 -18.81 5.68
CA PRO A 46 -5.09 -17.47 6.17
C PRO A 46 -4.64 -17.35 7.64
N SER A 47 -3.78 -16.38 7.94
CA SER A 47 -3.35 -16.11 9.32
C SER A 47 -4.54 -15.68 10.19
N ILE A 48 -4.59 -16.21 11.41
CA ILE A 48 -5.75 -16.08 12.31
C ILE A 48 -5.93 -14.65 12.84
N ILE A 49 -4.88 -13.87 13.11
CA ILE A 49 -4.99 -12.43 13.42
C ILE A 49 -3.70 -11.71 12.97
N PRO A 50 -3.77 -10.64 12.15
CA PRO A 50 -2.59 -9.84 11.80
C PRO A 50 -2.11 -9.00 13.00
N ILE A 51 -0.83 -9.05 13.35
CA ILE A 51 -0.21 -8.15 14.35
C ILE A 51 -0.21 -6.69 13.82
N ASN A 52 -0.11 -6.54 12.51
CA ASN A 52 -0.21 -5.27 11.80
C ASN A 52 -0.94 -5.48 10.46
N GLN A 53 -1.27 -4.38 9.78
CA GLN A 53 -2.00 -4.43 8.50
C GLN A 53 -1.24 -5.12 7.36
N VAL A 54 0.07 -5.35 7.49
CA VAL A 54 0.95 -5.75 6.37
C VAL A 54 1.45 -7.19 6.47
N SER A 55 1.66 -7.71 7.68
CA SER A 55 2.21 -9.03 7.98
C SER A 55 1.38 -10.19 7.42
N ALA A 56 0.06 -10.02 7.39
CA ALA A 56 -0.87 -11.03 6.89
C ALA A 56 -1.07 -11.00 5.37
N TYR A 57 -0.34 -10.15 4.63
CA TYR A 57 -0.51 -10.04 3.18
C TYR A 57 0.01 -11.28 2.44
N GLY A 58 1.09 -11.90 2.92
CA GLY A 58 1.67 -13.10 2.34
C GLY A 58 1.97 -12.95 0.84
N ALA A 59 1.53 -13.92 0.04
CA ALA A 59 1.67 -13.92 -1.42
C ALA A 59 0.64 -13.01 -2.16
N GLY A 60 -0.24 -12.32 -1.41
CA GLY A 60 -1.31 -11.52 -1.97
C GLY A 60 -2.48 -12.34 -2.54
N PRO A 61 -3.44 -11.70 -3.23
CA PRO A 61 -4.65 -12.36 -3.74
C PRO A 61 -4.45 -13.26 -4.97
N GLN A 62 -3.32 -13.16 -5.67
CA GLN A 62 -2.99 -13.97 -6.86
C GLN A 62 -4.11 -14.05 -7.93
N GLY A 63 -4.87 -12.96 -8.12
CA GLY A 63 -5.98 -12.91 -9.09
C GLY A 63 -7.31 -13.44 -8.57
N SER A 64 -7.38 -13.98 -7.34
CA SER A 64 -8.63 -14.39 -6.70
C SER A 64 -9.39 -13.19 -6.12
N TYR A 65 -10.59 -12.95 -6.64
CA TYR A 65 -11.49 -11.90 -6.15
C TYR A 65 -11.96 -12.17 -4.70
N VAL A 66 -12.17 -13.44 -4.34
CA VAL A 66 -12.62 -13.85 -3.01
C VAL A 66 -11.53 -13.54 -1.98
N GLU A 67 -10.28 -13.89 -2.28
CA GLU A 67 -9.16 -13.59 -1.38
C GLU A 67 -8.89 -12.08 -1.29
N TYR A 68 -9.00 -11.35 -2.41
CA TYR A 68 -8.88 -9.89 -2.40
C TYR A 68 -9.93 -9.24 -1.48
N THR A 69 -11.19 -9.66 -1.62
CA THR A 69 -12.29 -9.15 -0.79
C THR A 69 -12.10 -9.48 0.67
N ARG A 70 -11.68 -10.72 0.98
CA ARG A 70 -11.35 -11.14 2.36
C ARG A 70 -10.24 -10.28 2.96
N GLN A 71 -9.15 -10.04 2.22
CA GLN A 71 -8.04 -9.19 2.68
C GLN A 71 -8.49 -7.77 2.94
N ARG A 72 -9.30 -7.19 2.04
CA ARG A 72 -9.86 -5.85 2.18
C ARG A 72 -10.74 -5.72 3.42
N THR A 73 -11.66 -6.65 3.66
CA THR A 73 -12.53 -6.66 4.86
C THR A 73 -11.72 -6.78 6.15
N LYS A 74 -10.63 -7.55 6.13
CA LYS A 74 -9.71 -7.69 7.26
C LYS A 74 -8.69 -6.55 7.38
N HIS A 75 -8.77 -5.51 6.55
CA HIS A 75 -7.84 -4.39 6.53
C HIS A 75 -6.38 -4.82 6.31
N ILE A 76 -6.17 -5.93 5.60
CA ILE A 76 -4.84 -6.41 5.21
C ILE A 76 -4.42 -5.63 3.95
N ARG A 77 -3.26 -4.99 4.00
CA ARG A 77 -2.74 -4.08 2.97
C ARG A 77 -1.46 -4.65 2.35
N ASN A 78 -1.22 -4.27 1.09
CA ASN A 78 0.01 -4.63 0.39
C ASN A 78 1.21 -3.92 1.05
N PRO A 79 2.30 -4.63 1.43
CA PRO A 79 3.55 -4.01 1.89
C PRO A 79 4.18 -3.08 0.85
N LYS A 80 3.96 -3.36 -0.44
CA LYS A 80 4.58 -2.61 -1.53
C LYS A 80 3.80 -1.32 -1.79
N GLY A 81 4.51 -0.20 -1.80
CA GLY A 81 3.98 1.09 -2.23
C GLY A 81 3.78 1.18 -3.75
N PRO A 82 3.11 2.24 -4.24
CA PRO A 82 2.78 2.41 -5.65
C PRO A 82 4.02 2.42 -6.57
N LEU A 83 5.14 2.99 -6.10
CA LEU A 83 6.41 3.02 -6.84
C LEU A 83 7.01 1.63 -7.08
N ALA A 84 6.76 0.67 -6.19
CA ALA A 84 7.23 -0.71 -6.34
C ALA A 84 6.29 -1.57 -7.21
N ILE A 85 5.05 -1.12 -7.42
CA ILE A 85 4.01 -1.84 -8.17
C ILE A 85 3.94 -1.34 -9.62
N TYR A 86 3.98 -0.03 -9.81
CA TYR A 86 3.79 0.64 -11.09
C TYR A 86 5.08 1.32 -11.57
N ARG A 87 5.23 1.42 -12.89
CA ARG A 87 6.31 2.15 -13.58
C ARG A 87 6.07 3.65 -13.55
N ASP A 88 4.81 4.06 -13.62
CA ASP A 88 4.39 5.45 -13.60
C ASP A 88 3.04 5.60 -12.87
N LYS A 89 2.67 6.83 -12.55
CA LYS A 89 1.40 7.19 -11.92
C LYS A 89 0.24 6.85 -12.87
N THR A 90 -0.53 5.85 -12.47
CA THR A 90 -1.76 5.43 -13.19
C THR A 90 -2.93 6.37 -12.91
N ILE A 91 -3.03 6.87 -11.68
CA ILE A 91 -4.12 7.71 -11.18
C ILE A 91 -3.56 8.90 -10.39
N THR A 92 -4.35 9.97 -10.27
CA THR A 92 -3.94 11.21 -9.57
C THR A 92 -3.66 10.98 -8.09
N SER A 93 -4.39 10.08 -7.43
CA SER A 93 -4.15 9.75 -6.02
C SER A 93 -2.81 9.06 -5.77
N HIS A 94 -2.20 8.44 -6.79
CA HIS A 94 -0.85 7.88 -6.66
C HIS A 94 0.21 8.97 -6.52
N ASP A 95 -0.06 10.22 -6.93
CA ASP A 95 0.93 11.29 -6.91
C ASP A 95 1.44 11.60 -5.50
N TYR A 96 0.53 11.65 -4.52
CA TYR A 96 0.88 11.87 -3.11
C TYR A 96 1.82 10.82 -2.54
N GLY A 97 1.62 9.55 -2.93
CA GLY A 97 2.44 8.42 -2.47
C GLY A 97 3.66 8.13 -3.33
N TRP A 98 3.77 8.75 -4.51
CA TRP A 98 4.81 8.43 -5.49
C TRP A 98 6.20 8.89 -5.04
N TRP A 99 6.24 10.03 -4.34
CA TRP A 99 7.47 10.65 -3.89
C TRP A 99 7.89 10.22 -2.48
N ASN A 100 7.04 9.45 -1.80
CA ASN A 100 7.38 8.81 -0.53
C ASN A 100 8.36 7.66 -0.80
N LYS A 101 9.65 7.99 -0.85
CA LYS A 101 10.69 6.97 -0.82
C LYS A 101 10.90 6.57 0.64
N ASP A 102 10.69 5.29 0.93
CA ASP A 102 11.21 4.63 2.16
C ASP A 102 12.75 4.62 2.21
N ALA A 103 13.41 5.24 1.24
CA ALA A 103 14.83 5.52 1.30
C ALA A 103 15.13 6.23 2.63
N PRO A 104 16.25 5.91 3.28
CA PRO A 104 16.66 6.60 4.49
C PRO A 104 16.93 8.07 4.15
N LEU A 105 15.89 8.91 4.26
CA LEU A 105 15.90 10.33 3.96
C LEU A 105 17.05 11.01 4.70
N LYS A 106 17.23 10.60 5.97
CA LYS A 106 18.35 11.00 6.84
C LYS A 106 19.74 10.68 6.32
N GLN A 107 19.92 9.71 5.43
CA GLN A 107 21.22 9.35 4.85
C GLN A 107 21.44 10.00 3.49
N LYS A 108 20.36 10.21 2.72
CA LYS A 108 20.45 10.64 1.32
C LYS A 108 20.31 12.15 1.14
N GLU A 109 19.47 12.79 1.94
CA GLU A 109 19.04 14.16 1.70
C GLU A 109 19.73 15.13 2.67
N PRO A 110 20.58 16.06 2.19
CA PRO A 110 21.39 16.92 3.07
C PRO A 110 20.53 17.81 3.99
N TRP A 111 19.38 18.27 3.51
CA TRP A 111 18.43 19.09 4.28
C TRP A 111 17.79 18.35 5.48
N THR A 112 17.89 17.02 5.53
CA THR A 112 17.35 16.22 6.65
C THR A 112 18.32 16.10 7.83
N HIS A 113 19.59 16.44 7.65
CA HIS A 113 20.64 16.32 8.68
C HIS A 113 20.63 17.48 9.68
N VAL A 114 19.86 18.53 9.41
CA VAL A 114 19.75 19.69 10.30
C VAL A 114 19.01 19.31 11.57
N LYS A 115 19.56 19.72 12.73
CA LYS A 115 18.91 19.54 14.03
C LYS A 115 17.55 20.24 14.02
N ARG A 116 16.47 19.45 14.13
CA ARG A 116 15.11 19.97 14.28
C ARG A 116 14.81 20.15 15.76
N HIS A 117 14.28 21.32 16.12
CA HIS A 117 13.76 21.58 17.44
C HIS A 117 12.26 21.34 17.42
N VAL A 118 11.85 20.14 17.82
CA VAL A 118 10.44 19.83 18.01
C VAL A 118 9.95 20.48 19.29
N PHE A 119 8.69 20.91 19.29
CA PHE A 119 8.02 21.29 20.52
C PHE A 119 7.80 20.02 21.35
N VAL A 120 8.44 19.96 22.52
CA VAL A 120 8.27 18.88 23.50
C VAL A 120 7.61 19.49 24.72
N ASN A 121 6.46 18.96 25.11
CA ASN A 121 5.78 19.39 26.32
C ASN A 121 6.68 19.15 27.53
N SER A 122 6.80 20.15 28.40
CA SER A 122 7.43 19.95 29.71
C SER A 122 6.59 19.02 30.58
N GLU A 123 7.19 18.39 31.58
CA GLU A 123 6.44 17.58 32.56
C GLU A 123 5.34 18.39 33.25
N MET A 124 5.58 19.68 33.52
CA MET A 124 4.54 20.59 34.06
C MET A 124 3.39 20.76 33.08
N THR A 125 3.68 21.02 31.80
CA THR A 125 2.64 21.13 30.75
C THR A 125 1.86 19.82 30.60
N ARG A 126 2.54 18.67 30.71
CA ARG A 126 1.90 17.35 30.65
C ARG A 126 0.97 17.12 31.84
N PHE A 127 1.45 17.42 33.05
CA PHE A 127 0.67 17.34 34.28
C PHE A 127 -0.57 18.23 34.23
N VAL A 128 -0.42 19.48 33.79
CA VAL A 128 -1.53 20.43 33.64
C VAL A 128 -2.57 19.91 32.65
N ASN A 129 -2.12 19.39 31.51
CA ASN A 129 -3.02 18.79 30.52
C ASN A 129 -3.75 17.57 31.09
N GLU A 130 -3.06 16.68 31.81
CA GLU A 130 -3.65 15.52 32.47
C GLU A 130 -4.68 15.93 33.55
N MET A 131 -4.36 16.92 34.39
CA MET A 131 -5.26 17.43 35.42
C MET A 131 -6.46 18.18 34.85
N SER A 132 -6.28 18.96 33.78
CA SER A 132 -7.39 19.64 33.09
C SER A 132 -8.39 18.68 32.45
N LEU A 133 -7.92 17.49 32.02
CA LEU A 133 -8.76 16.44 31.44
C LEU A 133 -9.50 15.64 32.51
N THR A 134 -8.84 15.38 33.65
CA THR A 134 -9.36 14.48 34.69
C THR A 134 -10.19 15.21 35.75
N ASN A 135 -9.84 16.46 36.06
CA ASN A 135 -10.47 17.24 37.12
C ASN A 135 -11.09 18.53 36.55
N ARG A 136 -12.42 18.61 36.60
CA ARG A 136 -13.18 19.76 36.09
C ARG A 136 -12.92 21.06 36.88
N GLU A 137 -12.57 20.93 38.16
CA GLU A 137 -12.34 22.07 39.05
C GLU A 137 -10.87 22.54 39.03
N PHE A 138 -10.01 21.87 38.25
CA PHE A 138 -8.61 22.24 38.15
C PHE A 138 -8.44 23.49 37.28
N SER A 139 -7.90 24.55 37.86
CA SER A 139 -7.47 25.77 37.16
C SER A 139 -6.01 26.06 37.50
N LEU A 140 -5.25 26.56 36.51
CA LEU A 140 -3.87 26.98 36.75
C LEU A 140 -3.77 28.38 37.38
N PHE A 141 -4.91 29.04 37.60
CA PHE A 141 -5.04 30.35 38.23
C PHE A 141 -6.36 30.44 39.00
#